data_AF-A0A2E3Y8Z6-F1
#
_entry.id   AF-A0A2E3Y8Z6-F1
#
_cell.length_a   1.000
_cell.length_b   1.000
_cell.length_c   1.000
_cell.angle_alpha   90.00
_cell.angle_beta   90.00
_cell.angle_gamma   90.00
#
_symmetry.space_group_name_H-M   'P 1'
#
loop_
_entity.id
_entity.type
_entity.pdbx_description
1 polymer ?
#
loop_
_entity_poly.entity_id
_entity_poly.type
_entity_poly.pdbx_seq_one_letter_code
_entity_poly.pdbx_strand_id
1 'polypeptide(L)'
;MVTTEGQLLYRRVLLHIHTNEQPFARSGSPVPIASDQQVWVRAHMKSDGYASDARNGCNGFEAADLDPGFAAGVVDEEPLPTGCAF
;
A
#
# COMPACT_ATOMS: atom_id res chain seq x y z
N MET A 1 -2.69 -2.10 -0.63
CA MET A 1 -2.84 -3.10 -1.69
C MET A 1 -4.18 -2.88 -2.35
N VAL A 2 -4.20 -2.79 -3.68
CA VAL A 2 -5.41 -2.52 -4.46
C VAL A 2 -5.48 -3.46 -5.65
N THR A 3 -6.67 -3.74 -6.16
CA THR A 3 -6.85 -4.48 -7.43
C THR A 3 -6.40 -3.63 -8.62
N THR A 4 -6.31 -4.25 -9.81
CA THR A 4 -6.08 -3.55 -11.09
C THR A 4 -7.22 -2.59 -11.46
N GLU A 5 -8.40 -2.78 -10.89
CA GLU A 5 -9.57 -1.90 -11.04
C GLU A 5 -9.63 -0.81 -9.98
N GLY A 6 -8.66 -0.79 -9.05
CA GLY A 6 -8.54 0.25 -8.03
C GLY A 6 -9.31 0.02 -6.74
N GLN A 7 -9.77 -1.22 -6.46
CA GLN A 7 -10.47 -1.53 -5.21
C GLN A 7 -9.49 -1.75 -4.06
N LEU A 8 -9.75 -1.20 -2.88
CA LEU A 8 -8.93 -1.43 -1.69
C LEU A 8 -9.10 -2.86 -1.15
N LEU A 9 -8.01 -3.63 -1.16
CA LEU A 9 -7.99 -4.99 -0.59
C LEU A 9 -7.41 -5.02 0.82
N TYR A 10 -6.35 -4.25 1.04
CA TYR A 10 -5.63 -4.26 2.31
C TYR A 10 -4.90 -2.96 2.52
N ARG A 11 -4.91 -2.49 3.76
CA ARG A 11 -4.10 -1.36 4.20
C ARG A 11 -3.43 -1.67 5.53
N ARG A 12 -2.14 -1.33 5.57
CA ARG A 12 -1.38 -1.24 6.82
C ARG A 12 -1.11 0.22 7.09
N VAL A 13 -1.48 0.69 8.27
CA VAL A 13 -1.16 2.04 8.75
C VAL A 13 0.05 1.94 9.69
N LEU A 14 1.07 2.76 9.44
CA LEU A 14 2.23 2.93 10.30
C LEU A 14 2.16 4.33 10.91
N LEU A 15 2.02 4.41 12.25
CA LEU A 15 1.77 5.67 12.97
C LEU A 15 3.04 6.32 13.52
N HIS A 16 4.22 5.75 13.29
CA HIS A 16 5.50 6.30 13.73
C HIS A 16 6.61 5.94 12.75
N ILE A 17 7.69 6.72 12.78
CA ILE A 17 8.86 6.54 11.93
C ILE A 17 9.78 5.48 12.53
N HIS A 18 10.27 4.56 11.69
CA HIS A 18 11.22 3.52 12.06
C HIS A 18 12.66 3.89 11.67
N THR A 19 13.18 5.06 12.06
CA THR A 19 14.50 5.55 11.60
C THR A 19 15.67 4.63 11.99
N ASN A 20 15.59 4.00 13.17
CA ASN A 20 16.66 3.15 13.69
C ASN A 20 16.52 1.66 13.30
N GLU A 21 15.47 1.29 12.57
CA GLU A 21 15.20 -0.09 12.13
C GLU A 21 15.31 -0.24 10.61
N GLN A 22 16.19 0.53 9.95
CA GLN A 22 16.39 0.44 8.50
C GLN A 22 17.48 -0.60 8.17
N PRO A 23 17.25 -1.54 7.22
CA PRO A 23 16.05 -1.69 6.40
C PRO A 23 14.88 -2.28 7.20
N PHE A 24 13.71 -1.63 7.09
CA PHE A 24 12.52 -2.04 7.83
C PHE A 24 11.76 -3.15 7.09
N ALA A 25 11.58 -4.29 7.76
CA ALA A 25 10.75 -5.39 7.29
C ALA A 25 9.80 -5.86 8.41
N ARG A 26 8.52 -5.97 8.09
CA ARG A 26 7.49 -6.54 8.97
C ARG A 26 6.57 -7.43 8.15
N SER A 27 6.25 -8.60 8.69
CA SER A 27 5.19 -9.43 8.12
C SER A 27 3.82 -8.79 8.37
N GLY A 28 2.99 -8.75 7.33
CA GLY A 28 1.58 -8.42 7.44
C GLY A 28 0.73 -9.63 7.83
N SER A 29 -0.56 -9.38 8.06
CA SER A 29 -1.54 -10.48 8.12
C SER A 29 -1.76 -11.06 6.72
N PRO A 30 -2.12 -12.35 6.60
CA PRO A 30 -2.53 -12.91 5.32
C PRO A 30 -3.66 -12.09 4.70
N VAL A 31 -3.54 -11.78 3.41
CA VAL A 31 -4.59 -11.13 2.62
C VAL A 31 -5.14 -12.19 1.67
N PRO A 32 -6.43 -12.55 1.75
CA PRO A 32 -7.00 -13.54 0.84
C PRO A 32 -7.13 -12.93 -0.56
N ILE A 33 -6.28 -13.40 -1.49
CA ILE A 33 -6.34 -13.08 -2.92
C ILE A 33 -6.26 -14.39 -3.71
N ALA A 34 -6.85 -14.43 -4.90
CA ALA A 34 -6.69 -15.60 -5.77
C ALA A 34 -5.25 -15.70 -6.31
N SER A 35 -4.78 -16.91 -6.62
CA SER A 35 -3.39 -17.14 -7.06
C SER A 35 -3.03 -16.47 -8.39
N ASP A 36 -4.03 -16.16 -9.20
CA ASP A 36 -3.90 -15.47 -10.49
C ASP A 36 -4.37 -14.01 -10.44
N GLN A 37 -4.75 -13.50 -9.25
CA GLN A 37 -5.24 -12.14 -9.08
C GLN A 37 -4.07 -11.15 -9.03
N GLN A 38 -3.96 -10.36 -10.09
CA GLN A 38 -3.01 -9.25 -10.15
C GLN A 38 -3.41 -8.13 -9.17
N VAL A 39 -2.46 -7.68 -8.37
CA VAL A 39 -2.66 -6.59 -7.40
C VAL A 39 -1.49 -5.63 -7.37
N TRP A 40 -1.75 -4.41 -6.93
CA TRP A 40 -0.74 -3.39 -6.69
C TRP A 40 -0.46 -3.23 -5.20
N VAL A 41 0.81 -3.22 -4.82
CA VAL A 41 1.30 -2.80 -3.51
C VAL A 41 2.02 -1.47 -3.67
N ARG A 42 1.58 -0.45 -2.94
CA ARG A 42 2.08 0.92 -3.03
C ARG A 42 2.07 1.60 -1.67
N ALA A 43 2.96 2.56 -1.48
CA ALA A 43 3.04 3.36 -0.27
C ALA A 43 2.29 4.69 -0.44
N HIS A 44 1.73 5.18 0.67
CA HIS A 44 1.13 6.52 0.77
C HIS A 44 1.79 7.25 1.93
N MET A 45 2.34 8.43 1.65
CA MET A 45 2.88 9.32 2.68
C MET A 45 1.87 10.42 2.97
N LYS A 46 1.73 10.80 4.24
CA LYS A 46 0.78 11.87 4.65
C LYS A 46 1.05 13.20 3.92
N SER A 47 2.32 13.56 3.74
CA SER A 47 2.74 14.80 3.09
C SER A 47 2.75 14.72 1.57
N ASP A 48 3.10 13.56 1.02
CA ASP A 48 3.48 13.43 -0.40
C ASP A 48 2.51 12.59 -1.23
N GLY A 49 1.50 11.98 -0.59
CA GLY A 49 0.52 11.14 -1.27
C GLY A 49 1.08 9.77 -1.69
N TYR A 50 0.51 9.19 -2.74
CA TYR A 50 1.01 7.95 -3.33
C TYR A 50 2.27 8.20 -4.16
N ALA A 51 3.30 7.39 -3.94
CA ALA A 51 4.49 7.38 -4.79
C ALA A 51 4.22 6.68 -6.13
N SER A 52 5.00 7.02 -7.16
CA SER A 52 4.99 6.28 -8.45
C SER A 52 5.59 4.88 -8.32
N ASP A 53 6.56 4.72 -7.40
CA ASP A 53 7.20 3.45 -7.12
C ASP A 53 6.21 2.48 -6.45
N ALA A 54 5.84 1.46 -7.20
CA ALA A 54 4.93 0.42 -6.74
C ALA A 54 5.49 -0.99 -7.02
N ARG A 55 4.74 -1.97 -6.55
CA ARG A 55 4.97 -3.38 -6.84
C ARG A 55 3.71 -3.99 -7.44
N ASN A 56 3.84 -4.80 -8.48
CA ASN A 56 2.74 -5.51 -9.12
C ASN A 56 3.02 -7.02 -9.18
N GLY A 57 1.97 -7.83 -9.05
CA GLY A 57 2.06 -9.27 -9.24
C GLY A 57 0.99 -10.07 -8.51
N CYS A 58 0.93 -11.37 -8.80
CA CYS A 58 0.03 -12.34 -8.16
C CYS A 58 0.77 -13.55 -7.55
N ASN A 59 1.98 -13.88 -8.03
CA ASN A 59 2.83 -14.99 -7.59
C ASN A 59 4.29 -14.55 -7.38
N GLY A 60 4.44 -13.41 -6.71
CA GLY A 60 5.69 -12.64 -6.68
C GLY A 60 5.41 -11.21 -7.08
N PHE A 61 6.27 -10.29 -6.68
CA PHE A 61 6.07 -8.85 -6.86
C PHE A 61 7.29 -8.22 -7.50
N GLU A 62 7.10 -7.60 -8.66
CA GLU A 62 8.15 -6.87 -9.38
C GLU A 62 7.95 -5.36 -9.22
N ALA A 63 9.07 -4.61 -9.31
CA ALA A 63 9.02 -3.16 -9.31
C ALA A 63 8.37 -2.65 -10.59
N ALA A 64 7.44 -1.72 -10.45
CA ALA A 64 6.73 -1.11 -11.57
C ALA A 64 6.29 0.31 -11.21
N ASP A 65 6.25 1.18 -12.22
CA ASP A 65 5.69 2.51 -12.09
C ASP A 65 4.16 2.45 -12.15
N LEU A 66 3.52 3.20 -11.27
CA LEU A 66 2.07 3.37 -11.23
C LEU A 66 1.75 4.86 -11.14
N ASP A 67 0.73 5.31 -11.88
CA ASP A 67 0.26 6.69 -11.78
C ASP A 67 -0.14 6.99 -10.31
N PRO A 68 0.42 8.02 -9.66
CA PRO A 68 0.02 8.43 -8.31
C PRO A 68 -1.49 8.69 -8.14
N GLY A 69 -2.17 9.08 -9.23
CA GLY A 69 -3.62 9.29 -9.29
C GLY A 69 -4.45 8.03 -9.46
N PHE A 70 -3.83 6.87 -9.75
CA PHE A 70 -4.55 5.60 -9.83
C PHE A 70 -5.29 5.34 -8.52
N ALA A 71 -6.57 4.96 -8.58
CA ALA A 71 -7.38 4.66 -7.40
C ALA A 71 -7.28 5.72 -6.27
N ALA A 72 -7.14 7.02 -6.60
CA ALA A 72 -6.90 8.06 -5.59
C ALA A 72 -7.96 8.08 -4.46
N GLY A 73 -9.21 7.74 -4.77
CA GLY A 73 -10.31 7.68 -3.81
C GLY A 73 -10.10 6.72 -2.65
N VAL A 74 -9.22 5.71 -2.78
CA VAL A 74 -8.94 4.81 -1.66
C VAL A 74 -8.35 5.56 -0.47
N VAL A 75 -7.74 6.74 -0.64
CA VAL A 75 -7.16 7.53 0.48
C VAL A 75 -8.16 7.79 1.62
N ASP A 76 -9.45 7.94 1.29
CA ASP A 76 -10.52 8.24 2.23
C ASP A 76 -11.27 6.98 2.73
N GLU A 77 -10.91 5.79 2.21
CA GLU A 77 -11.53 4.53 2.62
C GLU A 77 -10.92 4.00 3.93
N GLU A 78 -11.73 3.42 4.80
CA GLU A 78 -11.27 2.70 5.99
C GLU A 78 -10.44 1.45 5.62
N PRO A 79 -9.46 1.02 6.44
CA PRO A 79 -9.08 1.57 7.74
C PRO A 79 -8.26 2.86 7.63
N LEU A 80 -8.62 3.93 8.34
CA LEU A 80 -7.85 5.18 8.37
C LEU A 80 -6.93 5.25 9.61
N PRO A 81 -5.89 6.10 9.58
CA PRO A 81 -5.09 6.38 10.77
C PRO A 81 -5.97 6.92 11.90
N THR A 82 -6.05 6.20 13.02
CA THR A 82 -6.76 6.67 14.22
C THR A 82 -5.84 7.60 15.00
N GLY A 83 -5.92 8.90 14.71
CA GLY A 83 -5.17 9.95 15.40
C GLY A 83 -4.32 10.82 14.47
N CYS A 84 -4.16 12.10 14.82
CA CYS A 84 -3.16 12.94 14.20
C CYS A 84 -1.78 12.46 14.66
N ALA A 85 -0.95 11.98 13.74
CA ALA A 85 0.45 11.70 14.02
C ALA A 85 1.12 12.98 14.55
N PHE A 86 1.70 12.91 15.75
CA PHE A 86 2.63 13.90 16.28
C PHE A 86 4.03 13.65 15.71
#